data_AF-A0A8J3WY19-F1
#
_entry.id   AF-A0A8J3WY19-F1
#
_cell.length_a   1.000
_cell.length_b   1.000
_cell.length_c   1.000
_cell.angle_alpha   90.00
_cell.angle_beta   90.00
_cell.angle_gamma   90.00
#
_symmetry.space_group_name_H-M   'P 1'
#
loop_
_entity.id
_entity.type
_entity.pdbx_description
1 polymer ?
#
loop_
_entity_poly.entity_id
_entity_poly.type
_entity_poly.pdbx_seq_one_letter_code
_entity_poly.pdbx_strand_id
1 'polypeptide(L)' 'MRNAPVDITAAPRAVIGATAGLIYRVGCSVLGQSRIPTAQANAWAAVCADRQRAQERAELERWLATGRQRRDR' A
#
# COMPACT_ATOMS: atom_id res chain seq x y z
N MET A 1 20.49 -12.45 14.95
CA MET A 1 20.12 -11.28 15.77
C MET A 1 18.60 -11.18 15.78
N ARG A 2 17.94 -11.31 16.93
CA ARG A 2 16.49 -11.06 17.03
C ARG A 2 16.27 -9.54 16.99
N ASN A 3 15.53 -9.04 16.01
CA ASN A 3 14.99 -7.69 16.05
C ASN A 3 13.89 -7.67 17.12
N ALA A 4 14.20 -7.11 18.29
CA ALA A 4 13.16 -6.75 19.23
C ALA A 4 12.31 -5.65 18.59
N PRO A 5 10.97 -5.73 18.60
CA PRO A 5 10.13 -4.65 18.10
C PRO A 5 10.42 -3.39 18.91
N VAL A 6 10.76 -2.30 18.21
CA VAL A 6 10.92 -0.99 18.82
C VAL A 6 9.53 -0.46 19.15
N ASP A 7 9.24 -0.29 20.43
CA ASP A 7 8.00 0.36 20.86
C ASP A 7 8.10 1.87 20.64
N ILE A 8 7.66 2.31 19.47
CA ILE A 8 7.60 3.71 19.09
C ILE A 8 6.46 4.47 19.79
N THR A 9 5.52 3.78 20.43
CA THR A 9 4.38 4.43 21.09
C THR A 9 4.76 5.05 22.43
N ALA A 10 5.79 4.50 23.08
CA ALA A 10 6.40 5.05 24.29
C ALA A 10 7.38 6.22 24.01
N ALA A 11 7.74 6.47 22.75
CA ALA A 11 8.70 7.50 22.40
C ALA A 11 8.08 8.91 22.50
N PRO A 12 8.83 9.93 22.99
CA PRO A 12 8.35 11.30 23.00
C PRO A 12 8.01 11.80 21.59
N ARG A 13 6.86 12.47 21.43
CA ARG A 13 6.41 13.03 20.14
C ARG A 13 7.46 13.92 19.46
N ALA A 14 8.22 14.68 20.24
CA ALA A 14 9.30 15.52 19.73
C ALA A 14 10.40 14.71 19.05
N VAL A 15 10.78 13.56 19.63
CA VAL A 15 11.77 12.64 19.05
C VAL A 15 11.23 12.06 17.75
N ILE A 16 9.97 11.60 17.75
CA ILE A 16 9.31 11.07 16.54
C ILE A 16 9.31 12.12 15.42
N GLY A 17 8.92 13.36 15.73
CA GLY A 17 8.89 14.46 14.76
C GLY A 17 10.27 14.79 14.20
N ALA A 18 11.29 14.86 15.07
CA ALA A 18 12.67 15.12 14.67
C ALA A 18 13.22 14.01 13.75
N THR A 19 13.01 12.75 14.12
CA THR A 19 13.44 11.58 13.33
C THR A 19 12.71 11.53 11.98
N ALA A 20 11.38 11.74 11.96
CA ALA A 20 10.61 11.77 10.72
C ALA A 20 11.09 12.88 9.77
N GLY A 21 11.36 14.08 10.30
CA GLY A 21 11.89 15.19 9.52
C GLY A 21 13.29 14.92 8.97
N LEU A 22 14.16 14.25 9.74
CA LEU A 22 15.48 13.82 9.27
C LEU A 22 15.38 12.81 8.14
N ILE A 23 14.58 11.74 8.32
CA ILE A 23 14.36 10.70 7.31
C ILE A 23 13.83 11.33 6.02
N TYR A 24 12.86 12.24 6.13
CA TYR A 24 12.32 12.94 4.98
C TYR A 24 13.39 13.72 4.21
N ARG A 25 14.18 14.56 4.90
CA ARG A 25 15.24 15.37 4.24
C ARG A 25 16.30 14.50 3.57
N VAL A 26 16.75 13.44 4.26
CA VAL A 26 17.72 12.49 3.69
C VAL A 26 17.12 11.78 2.48
N GLY A 27 15.86 11.33 2.58
CA GLY A 27 15.13 10.76 1.46
C GLY A 27 15.09 11.71 0.27
N CYS A 28 14.72 12.98 0.47
CA CYS A 28 14.67 13.97 -0.61
C CYS A 28 16.03 14.18 -1.25
N SER A 29 17.10 14.18 -0.46
CA SER A 29 18.48 14.34 -0.96
C SER A 29 18.95 13.14 -1.79
N VAL A 30 18.54 11.91 -1.45
CA VAL A 30 19.04 10.68 -2.09
C VAL A 30 18.14 10.23 -3.24
N LEU A 31 16.83 10.28 -3.06
CA LEU A 31 15.84 9.77 -4.01
C LEU A 31 15.28 10.88 -4.92
N GLY A 32 15.42 12.14 -4.52
CA GLY A 32 14.72 13.26 -5.14
C GLY A 32 13.29 13.42 -4.63
N GLN A 33 12.81 14.65 -4.62
CA GLN A 33 11.53 15.04 -4.02
C GLN A 33 10.32 14.27 -4.57
N SER A 34 10.30 13.97 -5.87
CA SER A 34 9.18 13.29 -6.53
C SER A 34 9.09 11.79 -6.25
N ARG A 35 10.16 11.20 -5.67
CA ARG A 35 10.24 9.76 -5.40
C ARG A 35 10.05 9.41 -3.92
N ILE A 36 9.72 10.39 -3.09
CA ILE A 36 9.46 10.16 -1.68
C ILE A 36 8.10 9.47 -1.51
N PRO A 37 8.06 8.26 -0.94
CA PRO A 37 6.81 7.59 -0.68
C PRO A 37 6.00 8.39 0.34
N THR A 38 4.75 8.70 -0.01
CA THR A 38 3.81 9.37 0.90
C THR A 38 2.72 8.40 1.31
N ALA A 39 2.20 8.57 2.53
CA ALA A 39 1.07 7.77 2.99
C ALA A 39 -0.13 7.88 2.04
N GLN A 40 -0.39 9.07 1.49
CA GLN A 40 -1.47 9.31 0.54
C GLN A 40 -1.26 8.54 -0.77
N ALA A 41 -0.07 8.63 -1.39
CA ALA A 41 0.21 7.93 -2.64
C ALA A 41 0.13 6.41 -2.47
N ASN A 42 0.62 5.89 -1.35
CA ASN A 42 0.55 4.47 -1.03
C ASN A 42 -0.91 4.01 -0.85
N ALA A 43 -1.72 4.80 -0.14
CA ALA A 43 -3.14 4.51 0.05
C ALA A 43 -3.88 4.51 -1.31
N TRP A 44 -3.59 5.46 -2.18
CA TRP A 44 -4.20 5.49 -3.51
C TRP A 44 -3.80 4.28 -4.37
N ALA A 45 -2.52 3.90 -4.35
CA ALA A 45 -2.04 2.71 -5.05
C ALA A 45 -2.75 1.44 -4.57
N ALA A 46 -3.00 1.31 -3.26
CA ALA A 46 -3.76 0.21 -2.70
C ALA A 46 -5.21 0.19 -3.21
N VAL A 47 -5.89 1.35 -3.25
CA VAL A 47 -7.25 1.47 -3.80
C VAL A 47 -7.30 1.08 -5.28
N CYS A 48 -6.33 1.52 -6.08
CA CYS A 48 -6.24 1.13 -7.49
C CYS A 48 -6.09 -0.38 -7.64
N ALA A 49 -5.22 -1.01 -6.85
CA ALA A 49 -5.03 -2.46 -6.87
C ALA A 49 -6.31 -3.20 -6.43
N ASP A 50 -7.03 -2.69 -5.44
CA ASP A 50 -8.31 -3.26 -4.99
C ASP A 50 -9.37 -3.20 -6.11
N ARG A 51 -9.46 -2.08 -6.82
CA ARG A 51 -10.38 -1.92 -7.95
C ARG A 51 -10.04 -2.86 -9.09
N GLN A 52 -8.75 -3.00 -9.42
CA GLN A 52 -8.32 -3.95 -10.45
C GLN A 52 -8.69 -5.39 -10.07
N ARG A 53 -8.41 -5.80 -8.82
CA ARG A 53 -8.79 -7.13 -8.34
C ARG A 53 -10.31 -7.34 -8.38
N ALA A 54 -11.11 -6.31 -8.13
CA ALA A 54 -12.57 -6.39 -8.26
C ALA A 54 -13.03 -6.57 -9.71
N GLN A 55 -12.39 -5.88 -10.67
CA GLN A 55 -12.69 -6.04 -12.10
C GLN A 55 -12.35 -7.45 -12.60
N GLU A 56 -11.16 -7.95 -12.23
CA GLU A 56 -10.72 -9.31 -12.57
C GLU A 56 -11.68 -10.38 -12.02
N ARG A 57 -12.16 -10.20 -10.78
CA ARG A 57 -13.18 -11.09 -10.19
C ARG A 57 -14.49 -11.04 -10.95
N ALA A 58 -14.97 -9.84 -11.31
CA ALA A 58 -16.21 -9.69 -12.07
C ALA A 58 -16.10 -10.30 -13.48
N GLU A 59 -14.93 -10.26 -14.11
CA GLU A 59 -14.66 -10.98 -15.36
C GLU A 59 -14.75 -12.49 -15.19
N LEU A 60 -14.05 -13.04 -14.20
CA LEU A 60 -14.10 -14.47 -13.89
C LEU A 60 -15.53 -14.95 -13.60
N GLU A 61 -16.30 -14.19 -12.83
CA GLU A 61 -17.71 -14.51 -12.54
C GLU A 61 -18.56 -14.57 -13.81
N ARG A 62 -18.35 -13.65 -14.76
CA ARG A 62 -19.04 -13.66 -16.06
C ARG A 62 -18.69 -14.91 -16.89
N TRP A 63 -17.41 -15.29 -16.94
CA TRP A 63 -16.98 -16.50 -17.63
C TRP A 63 -17.57 -17.76 -16.98
N LEU A 64 -17.55 -17.84 -15.65
CA LEU A 64 -18.12 -18.97 -14.90
C LEU A 64 -19.64 -19.08 -15.09
N ALA A 65 -20.36 -17.96 -15.08
CA ALA A 65 -21.79 -17.94 -15.33
C ALA A 65 -22.13 -18.45 -16.74
N THR A 66 -21.36 -18.02 -17.75
CA THR A 66 -21.50 -18.49 -19.13
C THR A 66 -21.21 -19.99 -19.24
N GLY A 67 -20.17 -20.47 -18.55
CA GLY A 67 -19.83 -21.90 -18.50
C GLY A 67 -20.94 -22.76 -17.86
N ARG A 68 -21.54 -22.28 -16.75
CA ARG A 68 -22.68 -22.95 -16.11
C ARG A 68 -23.88 -23.05 -17.07
N GLN A 69 -24.26 -21.95 -17.71
CA GLN A 69 -25.41 -21.94 -18.63
C GLN A 69 -25.25 -22.86 -19.85
N ARG A 70 -24.01 -23.11 -20.30
CA ARG A 70 -23.73 -24.09 -21.37
C ARG A 70 -23.85 -25.54 -20.89
N ARG A 71 -23.59 -25.81 -19.62
CA ARG A 71 -23.65 -27.16 -19.04
C ARG A 71 -25.09 -27.59 -18.75
N ASP A 72 -25.97 -26.63 -18.48
CA ASP A 72 -27.38 -26.87 -18.14
C ASP A 72 -28.31 -26.87 -19.37
N ARG A 73 -27.76 -26.79 -20.59
CA ARG A 73 -28.45 -26.96 -21.88
C ARG A 73 -28.08 -28.30 -22.50
#